data_AF-A0A829R9S0-F1
#
_entry.id   AF-A0A829R9S0-F1
#
_cell.length_a   1.000
_cell.length_b   1.000
_cell.length_c   1.000
_cell.angle_alpha   90.00
_cell.angle_beta   90.00
_cell.angle_gamma   90.00
#
_symmetry.space_group_name_H-M   'P 1'
#
loop_
_entity.id
_entity.type
_entity.pdbx_description
1 polymer ?
#
loop_
_entity_poly.entity_id
_entity_poly.type
_entity_poly.pdbx_seq_one_letter_code
_entity_poly.pdbx_strand_id
1 'polypeptide(L)'
;MECFQKACYFYYFFLLLGLIAKNNSLIIAVVVVLLLKIFHVDGKILETIQAKGINWGVTIITIAILIPIATNQIGLKDLIESFKSAAGWIGLTAGILVSILSKKGVGYMSVDPQITVSLVFGTILAVVLFRGIAAGPVIAAGIAYIAMQVVGFIGR
;
A
#
# COMPACT_ATOMS: atom_id res chain seq x y z
N MET A 1 30.64 -2.81 7.73
CA MET A 1 30.12 -1.67 8.51
C MET A 1 29.65 -0.50 7.63
N GLU A 2 30.23 -0.27 6.44
CA GLU A 2 29.82 0.84 5.54
C GLU A 2 28.43 0.71 4.89
N CYS A 3 27.94 -0.52 4.69
CA CYS A 3 26.57 -0.75 4.16
C CYS A 3 25.47 -0.32 5.15
N PHE A 4 25.81 -0.13 6.43
CA PHE A 4 24.90 0.32 7.48
C PHE A 4 24.60 1.83 7.37
N GLN A 5 25.52 2.64 6.85
CA GLN A 5 25.41 4.09 6.88
C GLN A 5 24.40 4.62 5.85
N LYS A 6 24.55 4.22 4.57
CA LYS A 6 23.73 4.78 3.46
C LYS A 6 22.25 4.42 3.55
N ALA A 7 21.92 3.17 3.91
CA ALA A 7 20.54 2.73 4.01
C ALA A 7 19.80 3.31 5.23
N CYS A 8 20.50 3.53 6.35
CA CYS A 8 19.89 4.08 7.56
C CYS A 8 19.43 5.54 7.38
N TYR A 9 20.15 6.36 6.60
CA TYR A 9 19.72 7.73 6.33
C TYR A 9 18.33 7.81 5.69
N PHE A 10 17.99 6.87 4.81
CA PHE A 10 16.69 6.84 4.14
C PHE A 10 15.55 6.57 5.14
N TYR A 11 15.77 5.63 6.07
CA TYR A 11 14.79 5.33 7.13
C TYR A 11 14.68 6.47 8.14
N TYR A 12 15.79 7.09 8.56
CA TYR A 12 15.74 8.27 9.44
C TYR A 12 15.02 9.45 8.79
N PHE A 13 15.24 9.66 7.50
CA PHE A 13 14.50 10.68 6.74
C PHE A 13 12.99 10.39 6.74
N PHE A 14 12.56 9.16 6.46
CA PHE A 14 11.15 8.80 6.52
C PHE A 14 10.57 8.83 7.94
N LEU A 15 11.37 8.54 8.97
CA LEU A 15 10.97 8.68 10.36
C LEU A 15 10.66 10.15 10.69
N LEU A 16 11.54 11.07 10.30
CA LEU A 16 11.32 12.51 10.45
C LEU A 16 10.06 12.97 9.71
N LEU A 17 9.86 12.53 8.46
CA LEU A 17 8.65 12.82 7.71
C LEU A 17 7.39 12.28 8.40
N GLY A 18 7.44 11.06 8.93
CA GLY A 18 6.35 10.46 9.70
C GLY A 18 5.99 11.27 10.94
N LEU A 19 7.00 11.77 11.68
CA LEU A 19 6.81 12.62 12.85
C LEU A 19 6.20 13.98 12.49
N ILE A 20 6.70 14.63 11.44
CA ILE A 20 6.16 15.92 10.95
C ILE A 20 4.71 15.75 10.48
N ALA A 21 4.43 14.69 9.74
CA ALA A 21 3.09 14.37 9.25
C ALA A 21 2.15 13.81 10.33
N LYS A 22 2.68 13.51 11.54
CA LYS A 22 1.96 12.80 12.61
C LYS A 22 1.31 11.50 12.12
N ASN A 23 1.97 10.79 11.20
CA ASN A 23 1.47 9.54 10.64
C ASN A 23 2.04 8.34 11.41
N ASN A 24 1.25 7.84 12.37
CA ASN A 24 1.64 6.70 13.20
C ASN A 24 1.93 5.43 12.38
N SER A 25 1.19 5.19 11.30
CA SER A 25 1.42 4.02 10.44
C SER A 25 2.81 4.04 9.80
N LEU A 26 3.23 5.20 9.27
CA LEU A 26 4.56 5.38 8.68
C LEU A 26 5.66 5.27 9.74
N ILE A 27 5.47 5.90 10.90
CA ILE A 27 6.41 5.83 12.02
C ILE A 27 6.63 4.37 12.44
N ILE A 28 5.54 3.63 12.68
CA ILE A 28 5.60 2.22 13.10
C ILE A 28 6.31 1.38 12.05
N ALA A 29 5.97 1.53 10.76
CA ALA A 29 6.60 0.77 9.68
C ALA A 29 8.12 1.00 9.63
N VAL A 30 8.57 2.25 9.71
CA VAL A 30 9.99 2.61 9.69
C VAL A 30 10.72 2.08 10.92
N VAL A 31 10.13 2.22 12.11
CA VAL A 31 10.71 1.71 13.37
C VAL A 31 10.85 0.19 13.32
N VAL A 32 9.81 -0.53 12.86
CA VAL A 32 9.88 -2.00 12.74
C VAL A 32 11.01 -2.41 11.79
N VAL A 33 11.14 -1.76 10.62
CA VAL A 33 12.22 -2.08 9.67
C VAL A 33 13.61 -1.78 10.26
N LEU A 34 13.76 -0.66 10.99
CA LEU A 34 15.00 -0.34 11.69
C LEU A 34 15.35 -1.38 12.75
N LEU A 35 14.37 -1.83 13.55
CA LEU A 35 14.58 -2.88 14.55
C LEU A 35 15.01 -4.19 13.90
N LEU A 36 14.33 -4.63 12.83
CA LEU A 36 14.70 -5.84 12.09
C LEU A 36 16.15 -5.78 11.58
N LYS A 37 16.60 -4.60 11.13
CA LYS A 37 18.01 -4.40 10.74
C LYS A 37 18.98 -4.41 11.93
N ILE A 38 18.64 -3.78 13.04
CA ILE A 38 19.49 -3.74 14.24
C ILE A 38 19.69 -5.16 14.80
N PHE A 39 18.64 -5.97 14.81
CA PHE A 39 18.70 -7.36 15.27
C PHE A 39 19.30 -8.34 14.26
N HIS A 40 19.80 -7.87 13.11
CA HIS A 40 20.40 -8.71 12.06
C HIS A 40 19.49 -9.89 11.66
N VAL A 41 18.18 -9.64 11.57
CA VAL A 41 17.20 -10.66 11.20
C VAL A 41 17.59 -11.29 9.86
N ASP A 42 17.56 -12.63 9.81
CA ASP A 42 17.98 -13.43 8.65
C ASP A 42 17.35 -12.92 7.34
N GLY A 43 18.15 -12.91 6.26
CA GLY A 43 17.70 -12.50 4.93
C GLY A 43 16.46 -13.25 4.46
N LYS A 44 16.31 -14.53 4.82
CA LYS A 44 15.12 -15.34 4.48
C LYS A 44 13.84 -14.80 5.11
N ILE A 45 13.92 -14.25 6.33
CA ILE A 45 12.77 -13.68 7.03
C ILE A 45 12.37 -12.37 6.33
N LEU A 46 13.35 -11.52 5.99
CA LEU A 46 13.09 -10.27 5.26
C LEU A 46 12.49 -10.54 3.88
N GLU A 47 13.01 -11.53 3.15
CA GLU A 47 12.44 -11.97 1.86
C GLU A 47 11.02 -12.50 2.01
N THR A 48 10.73 -13.26 3.07
CA THR A 48 9.38 -13.75 3.35
C THR A 48 8.41 -12.60 3.63
N ILE A 49 8.83 -11.62 4.44
CA ILE A 49 8.04 -10.41 4.72
C ILE A 49 7.80 -9.63 3.43
N GLN A 50 8.80 -9.49 2.56
CA GLN A 50 8.65 -8.79 1.29
C GLN A 50 7.70 -9.53 0.34
N ALA A 51 7.84 -10.85 0.23
CA ALA A 51 7.05 -11.68 -0.70
C ALA A 51 5.59 -11.84 -0.25
N LYS A 52 5.32 -11.94 1.06
CA LYS A 52 3.98 -12.23 1.60
C LYS A 52 3.35 -11.07 2.35
N GLY A 53 4.11 -10.04 2.70
CA GLY A 53 3.62 -8.93 3.53
C GLY A 53 2.44 -8.19 2.93
N ILE A 54 2.43 -7.98 1.60
CA ILE A 54 1.28 -7.39 0.91
C ILE A 54 0.04 -8.29 1.07
N ASN A 55 0.17 -9.60 0.86
CA ASN A 55 -0.94 -10.54 1.01
C ASN A 55 -1.46 -10.56 2.46
N TRP A 56 -0.56 -10.54 3.45
CA TRP A 56 -0.97 -10.46 4.86
C TRP A 56 -1.71 -9.16 5.17
N GLY A 57 -1.21 -8.02 4.68
CA GLY A 57 -1.88 -6.73 4.85
C GLY A 57 -3.27 -6.71 4.23
N VAL A 58 -3.42 -7.18 2.99
CA VAL A 58 -4.73 -7.27 2.30
C VAL A 58 -5.68 -8.21 3.05
N THR A 59 -5.19 -9.34 3.55
CA THR A 59 -6.01 -10.26 4.36
C THR A 59 -6.52 -9.57 5.63
N ILE A 60 -5.65 -8.86 6.37
CA ILE A 60 -6.04 -8.14 7.58
C ILE A 60 -7.08 -7.05 7.27
N ILE A 61 -6.89 -6.28 6.21
CA ILE A 61 -7.85 -5.25 5.75
C ILE A 61 -9.19 -5.91 5.39
N THR A 62 -9.16 -7.04 4.68
CA THR A 62 -10.37 -7.77 4.28
C THR A 62 -11.13 -8.26 5.50
N ILE A 63 -10.44 -8.82 6.50
CA ILE A 63 -11.06 -9.22 7.77
C ILE A 63 -11.74 -8.02 8.42
N ALA A 64 -11.05 -6.87 8.52
CA ALA A 64 -11.62 -5.66 9.12
C ALA A 64 -12.90 -5.18 8.42
N ILE A 65 -12.98 -5.28 7.08
CA ILE A 65 -14.17 -4.92 6.30
C ILE A 65 -15.32 -5.90 6.53
N LEU A 66 -15.04 -7.17 6.84
CA LEU A 66 -16.06 -8.19 7.11
C LEU A 66 -16.60 -8.14 8.55
N ILE A 67 -15.89 -7.50 9.49
CA ILE A 67 -16.31 -7.41 10.90
C ILE A 67 -17.72 -6.82 11.07
N PRO A 68 -18.10 -5.68 10.44
CA PRO A 68 -19.45 -5.13 10.57
C PRO A 68 -20.56 -6.11 10.16
N ILE A 69 -20.29 -7.02 9.23
CA ILE A 69 -21.23 -8.07 8.82
C ILE A 69 -21.30 -9.15 9.91
N ALA A 70 -20.14 -9.56 10.45
CA ALA A 70 -20.06 -10.56 11.52
C ALA A 70 -20.66 -10.07 12.86
N THR A 71 -20.64 -8.76 13.11
CA THR A 71 -21.20 -8.13 14.33
C THR A 71 -22.67 -7.71 14.17
N ASN A 72 -23.33 -8.07 13.07
CA ASN A 72 -24.71 -7.70 12.74
C ASN A 72 -24.95 -6.18 12.63
N GLN A 73 -23.92 -5.38 12.37
CA GLN A 73 -24.06 -3.96 12.06
C GLN A 73 -24.57 -3.74 10.63
N ILE A 74 -24.23 -4.67 9.72
CA ILE A 74 -24.68 -4.69 8.32
C ILE A 74 -25.26 -6.07 8.03
N GLY A 75 -26.56 -6.12 7.72
CA GLY A 75 -27.24 -7.35 7.36
C GLY A 75 -27.15 -7.68 5.85
N LEU A 76 -27.52 -8.91 5.50
CA LEU A 76 -27.61 -9.36 4.11
C LEU A 76 -28.64 -8.54 3.30
N LYS A 77 -29.67 -8.01 3.98
CA LYS A 77 -30.66 -7.08 3.40
C LYS A 77 -30.03 -5.76 2.98
N ASP A 78 -29.18 -5.17 3.82
CA ASP A 78 -28.49 -3.90 3.51
C ASP A 78 -27.55 -4.06 2.31
N LEU A 79 -26.91 -5.24 2.19
CA LEU A 79 -26.09 -5.57 1.04
C LEU A 79 -26.93 -5.63 -0.24
N ILE A 80 -28.07 -6.31 -0.22
CA ILE A 80 -29.00 -6.40 -1.38
C ILE A 80 -29.59 -5.02 -1.72
N GLU A 81 -29.90 -4.20 -0.72
CA GLU A 81 -30.39 -2.83 -0.93
C GLU A 81 -29.32 -1.92 -1.52
N SER A 82 -28.04 -2.11 -1.17
CA SER A 82 -26.95 -1.35 -1.78
C SER A 82 -26.91 -1.53 -3.30
N PHE A 83 -27.17 -2.74 -3.82
CA PHE A 83 -27.24 -3.01 -5.26
C PHE A 83 -28.43 -2.36 -5.98
N LYS A 84 -29.42 -1.82 -5.26
CA LYS A 84 -30.51 -1.04 -5.86
C LYS A 84 -30.18 0.45 -5.98
N SER A 85 -29.10 0.90 -5.33
CA SER A 85 -28.68 2.29 -5.31
C SER A 85 -27.60 2.58 -6.35
N ALA A 86 -27.61 3.79 -6.92
CA ALA A 86 -26.54 4.26 -7.80
C ALA A 86 -25.18 4.26 -7.07
N ALA A 87 -25.17 4.61 -5.78
CA ALA A 87 -23.97 4.60 -4.95
C ALA A 87 -23.36 3.20 -4.82
N GLY A 88 -24.18 2.15 -4.66
CA GLY A 88 -23.71 0.77 -4.57
C GLY A 88 -23.08 0.28 -5.87
N TRP A 89 -23.63 0.63 -7.03
CA TRP A 89 -23.02 0.31 -8.32
C TRP A 89 -21.70 1.06 -8.55
N ILE A 90 -21.62 2.32 -8.16
CA ILE A 90 -20.35 3.09 -8.22
C ILE A 90 -19.30 2.43 -7.31
N GLY A 91 -19.68 2.06 -6.08
CA GLY A 91 -18.78 1.37 -5.15
C GLY A 91 -18.31 0.00 -5.67
N LEU A 92 -19.23 -0.80 -6.21
CA LEU A 92 -18.93 -2.11 -6.79
C LEU A 92 -17.94 -1.99 -7.96
N THR A 93 -18.24 -1.11 -8.91
CA THR A 93 -17.40 -0.91 -10.10
C THR A 93 -16.03 -0.36 -9.72
N ALA A 94 -15.96 0.61 -8.81
CA ALA A 94 -14.70 1.12 -8.27
C ALA A 94 -13.89 0.01 -7.58
N GLY A 95 -14.52 -0.83 -6.76
CA GLY A 95 -13.87 -1.94 -6.07
C GLY A 95 -13.30 -2.99 -7.05
N ILE A 96 -14.09 -3.37 -8.07
CA ILE A 96 -13.63 -4.28 -9.13
C ILE A 96 -12.43 -3.69 -9.87
N LEU A 97 -12.52 -2.42 -10.29
CA LEU A 97 -11.44 -1.74 -11.00
C LEU A 97 -10.17 -1.68 -10.15
N VAL A 98 -10.25 -1.19 -8.91
CA VAL A 98 -9.08 -1.09 -8.01
C VAL A 98 -8.46 -2.46 -7.74
N SER A 99 -9.24 -3.52 -7.61
CA SER A 99 -8.72 -4.88 -7.43
C SER A 99 -7.89 -5.35 -8.65
N ILE A 100 -8.42 -5.14 -9.86
CA ILE A 100 -7.71 -5.47 -11.10
C ILE A 100 -6.42 -4.65 -11.23
N LEU A 101 -6.48 -3.35 -10.95
CA LEU A 101 -5.31 -2.46 -10.98
C LEU A 101 -4.26 -2.87 -9.96
N SER A 102 -4.67 -3.18 -8.74
CA SER A 102 -3.78 -3.62 -7.68
C SER A 102 -3.03 -4.90 -8.07
N LYS A 103 -3.73 -5.88 -8.66
CA LYS A 103 -3.10 -7.11 -9.16
C LYS A 103 -2.02 -6.82 -10.22
N LYS A 104 -2.32 -5.96 -11.20
CA LYS A 104 -1.35 -5.58 -12.26
C LYS A 104 -0.19 -4.75 -11.70
N GLY A 105 -0.48 -3.83 -10.78
CA GLY A 105 0.49 -2.97 -10.11
C GLY A 105 1.49 -3.75 -9.26
N VAL A 106 1.04 -4.74 -8.48
CA VAL A 106 1.93 -5.62 -7.70
C VAL A 106 2.87 -6.40 -8.63
N GLY A 107 2.36 -6.89 -9.76
CA GLY A 107 3.18 -7.52 -10.79
C GLY A 107 4.25 -6.55 -11.33
N TYR A 108 3.86 -5.31 -11.61
CA TYR A 108 4.77 -4.28 -12.12
C TYR A 108 5.88 -3.91 -11.13
N MET A 109 5.54 -3.76 -9.84
CA MET A 109 6.51 -3.50 -8.76
C MET A 109 7.56 -4.61 -8.61
N SER A 110 7.19 -5.85 -8.91
CA SER A 110 8.11 -7.00 -8.86
C SER A 110 9.14 -6.98 -10.00
N VAL A 111 8.81 -6.35 -11.13
CA VAL A 111 9.69 -6.25 -12.31
C VAL A 111 10.64 -5.06 -12.19
N ASP A 112 10.16 -3.93 -11.66
CA ASP A 112 10.96 -2.71 -11.48
C ASP A 112 10.91 -2.21 -10.02
N PRO A 113 11.92 -2.57 -9.21
CA PRO A 113 12.06 -2.08 -7.85
C PRO A 113 12.29 -0.56 -7.74
N GLN A 114 12.85 0.09 -8.77
CA GLN A 114 13.11 1.53 -8.75
C GLN A 114 11.80 2.33 -8.78
N ILE A 115 10.81 1.82 -9.51
CA ILE A 115 9.45 2.38 -9.49
C ILE A 115 8.83 2.24 -8.10
N THR A 116 9.03 1.11 -7.42
CA THR A 116 8.54 0.91 -6.05
C THR A 116 9.04 2.00 -5.09
N VAL A 117 10.32 2.36 -5.17
CA VAL A 117 10.89 3.45 -4.35
C VAL A 117 10.20 4.78 -4.65
N SER A 118 10.00 5.09 -5.94
CA SER A 118 9.36 6.33 -6.38
C SER A 118 7.89 6.41 -5.94
N LEU A 119 7.16 5.29 -5.97
CA LEU A 119 5.77 5.19 -5.52
C LEU A 119 5.66 5.36 -4.00
N VAL A 120 6.53 4.70 -3.22
CA VAL A 120 6.57 4.86 -1.76
C VAL A 120 6.87 6.32 -1.41
N PHE A 121 7.85 6.93 -2.08
CA PHE A 121 8.17 8.34 -1.85
C PHE A 121 6.99 9.27 -2.15
N GLY A 122 6.32 9.09 -3.31
CA GLY A 122 5.15 9.88 -3.68
C GLY A 122 3.98 9.72 -2.71
N THR A 123 3.68 8.51 -2.25
CA THR A 123 2.61 8.27 -1.27
C THR A 123 2.93 8.89 0.09
N ILE A 124 4.19 8.87 0.53
CA ILE A 124 4.62 9.52 1.77
C ILE A 124 4.55 11.06 1.64
N LEU A 125 5.02 11.63 0.53
CA LEU A 125 4.86 13.07 0.29
C LEU A 125 3.40 13.50 0.31
N ALA A 126 2.50 12.68 -0.26
CA ALA A 126 1.08 12.97 -0.25
C ALA A 126 0.50 13.07 1.18
N VAL A 127 0.92 12.15 2.04
CA VAL A 127 0.56 12.15 3.47
C VAL A 127 1.09 13.39 4.18
N VAL A 128 2.35 13.75 3.95
CA VAL A 128 3.02 14.86 4.64
C VAL A 128 2.46 16.21 4.20
N LEU A 129 2.28 16.42 2.90
CA LEU A 129 1.91 17.72 2.34
C LEU A 129 0.40 17.96 2.32
N PHE A 130 -0.39 16.92 2.03
CA PHE A 130 -1.83 17.04 1.83
C PHE A 130 -2.66 16.41 2.96
N ARG A 131 -2.00 15.96 4.06
CA ARG A 131 -2.65 15.23 5.16
C ARG A 131 -3.44 14.00 4.67
N GLY A 132 -2.98 13.41 3.57
CA GLY A 132 -3.60 12.21 2.99
C GLY A 132 -3.41 10.97 3.86
N ILE A 133 -4.14 9.91 3.54
CA ILE A 133 -3.97 8.59 4.16
C ILE A 133 -2.98 7.79 3.32
N ALA A 134 -2.07 7.07 3.98
CA ALA A 134 -1.14 6.16 3.31
C ALA A 134 -1.93 4.96 2.74
N ALA A 135 -2.39 5.07 1.50
CA ALA A 135 -3.11 4.00 0.79
C ALA A 135 -2.19 2.84 0.34
N GLY A 136 -0.88 2.96 0.57
CA GLY A 136 0.14 1.98 0.22
C GLY A 136 0.55 2.03 -1.26
N PRO A 137 1.72 1.45 -1.60
CA PRO A 137 2.27 1.48 -2.96
C PRO A 137 1.46 0.64 -3.96
N VAL A 138 0.61 -0.28 -3.50
CA VAL A 138 -0.15 -1.21 -4.37
C VAL A 138 -1.14 -0.48 -5.27
N ILE A 139 -1.93 0.43 -4.72
CA ILE A 139 -2.91 1.21 -5.48
C ILE A 139 -2.18 2.17 -6.42
N ALA A 140 -1.15 2.85 -5.91
CA ALA A 140 -0.32 3.75 -6.71
C ALA A 140 0.36 3.03 -7.88
N ALA A 141 0.82 1.79 -7.68
CA ALA A 141 1.40 0.95 -8.72
C ALA A 141 0.37 0.56 -9.80
N GLY A 142 -0.87 0.30 -9.41
CA GLY A 142 -1.95 0.02 -10.36
C GLY A 142 -2.25 1.22 -11.27
N ILE A 143 -2.27 2.42 -10.69
CA ILE A 143 -2.44 3.68 -11.45
C ILE A 143 -1.24 3.93 -12.35
N ALA A 144 -0.02 3.82 -11.81
CA ALA A 144 1.21 4.01 -12.57
C ALA A 144 1.32 3.01 -13.72
N TYR A 145 0.91 1.75 -13.51
CA TYR A 145 0.87 0.75 -14.57
C TYR A 145 -0.01 1.19 -15.74
N ILE A 146 -1.23 1.69 -15.49
CA ILE A 146 -2.07 2.24 -16.57
C ILE A 146 -1.39 3.42 -17.25
N ALA A 147 -0.87 4.37 -16.48
CA ALA A 147 -0.24 5.56 -17.05
C ALA A 147 0.91 5.19 -17.98
N MET A 148 1.74 4.23 -17.59
CA MET A 148 2.86 3.73 -18.40
C MET A 148 2.38 3.00 -19.67
N GLN A 149 1.30 2.23 -19.59
CA GLN A 149 0.70 1.60 -20.78
C GLN A 149 0.16 2.65 -21.76
N VAL A 150 -0.46 3.73 -21.26
CA VAL A 150 -0.95 4.83 -22.10
C VAL A 150 0.21 5.57 -22.77
N VAL A 151 1.27 5.90 -22.02
CA VAL A 151 2.47 6.54 -22.57
C VAL A 151 3.13 5.65 -23.62
N GLY A 152 3.27 4.35 -23.35
CA GLY A 152 3.83 3.39 -24.30
C GLY A 152 2.97 3.20 -25.56
N PHE A 153 1.66 3.40 -25.46
CA PHE A 153 0.75 3.37 -26.61
C PHE A 153 0.83 4.64 -27.46
N ILE A 154 0.99 5.82 -26.84
CA ILE A 154 1.11 7.12 -27.52
C ILE A 154 2.51 7.30 -28.13
N GLY A 155 3.54 6.71 -27.53
CA GLY A 155 4.93 6.80 -28.00
C GLY A 155 5.32 5.79 -29.10
N ARG A 156 4.38 4.97 -29.56
CA ARG A 156 4.51 4.14 -30.77
C ARG A 156 3.79 4.81 -31.94
#